data_AF-A0A916J336-F1
#
_entry.id   AF-A0A916J336-F1
#
_cell.length_a   1.000
_cell.length_b   1.000
_cell.length_c   1.000
_cell.angle_alpha   90.00
_cell.angle_beta   90.00
_cell.angle_gamma   90.00
#
_symmetry.space_group_name_H-M   'P 1'
#
loop_
_entity.id
_entity.type
_entity.pdbx_description
1 polymer ?
#
loop_
_entity_poly.entity_id
_entity_poly.type
_entity_poly.pdbx_seq_one_letter_code
_entity_poly.pdbx_strand_id
1 'polypeptide(L)' 'MRQIETKGGPRWRCIKSIEATKRGRAAREEFGRQTSAINKAESQSKVRALLNPERAFDRSGK' A
#
# COMPACT_ATOMS: atom_id res chain seq x y z
N MET A 1 11.44 2.10 -2.20
CA MET A 1 11.43 0.73 -2.78
C MET A 1 12.88 0.25 -2.87
N ARG A 2 13.16 -1.05 -2.85
CA ARG A 2 14.52 -1.58 -3.06
C ARG A 2 14.46 -2.90 -3.84
N GLN A 3 15.40 -3.10 -4.75
CA GLN A 3 15.61 -4.37 -5.42
C GLN A 3 16.35 -5.32 -4.48
N ILE A 4 15.84 -6.54 -4.31
CA ILE A 4 16.48 -7.58 -3.50
C ILE A 4 16.73 -8.81 -4.35
N GLU A 5 17.82 -9.51 -4.07
CA GLU A 5 18.09 -10.80 -4.69
C GLU A 5 17.23 -11.88 -4.01
N THR A 6 16.63 -12.74 -4.83
CA THR A 6 15.86 -13.89 -4.36
C THR A 6 16.30 -15.13 -5.15
N LYS A 7 15.98 -16.33 -4.65
CA LYS A 7 16.31 -17.59 -5.35
C LYS A 7 15.79 -17.64 -6.80
N GLY A 8 14.68 -16.95 -7.09
CA GLY A 8 14.10 -16.85 -8.43
C GLY A 8 14.50 -15.59 -9.20
N GLY A 9 15.60 -14.93 -8.82
CA GLY A 9 16.07 -13.69 -9.43
C GLY A 9 15.69 -12.42 -8.65
N PRO A 10 16.13 -11.26 -9.14
CA PRO A 10 15.94 -9.98 -8.46
C PRO A 10 14.46 -9.57 -8.44
N ARG A 11 13.97 -9.11 -7.29
CA ARG A 11 12.59 -8.62 -7.12
C ARG A 11 12.56 -7.27 -6.42
N TRP A 12 11.70 -6.38 -6.88
CA TRP A 12 11.41 -5.14 -6.19
C TRP A 12 10.47 -5.38 -5.01
N ARG A 13 10.85 -4.88 -3.84
CA ARG A 13 9.99 -4.89 -2.65
C ARG A 13 10.00 -3.54 -1.96
N CYS A 14 8.93 -3.25 -1.22
CA CYS A 14 8.91 -2.08 -0.34
C CYS A 14 9.84 -2.31 0.85
N ILE A 15 10.48 -1.22 1.32
CA ILE A 15 11.49 -1.28 2.39
C ILE A 15 10.87 -1.88 3.66
N LYS A 16 9.66 -1.45 4.03
CA LYS A 16 8.92 -1.99 5.19
C LYS A 16 8.64 -3.49 5.09
N SER A 17 8.33 -4.03 3.91
CA SER A 17 8.15 -5.49 3.75
C SER A 17 9.47 -6.26 3.87
N ILE A 18 10.59 -5.66 3.43
CA ILE A 18 11.92 -6.23 3.62
C ILE A 18 12.25 -6.29 5.11
N GLU A 19 12.00 -5.21 5.85
CA GLU A 19 12.19 -5.16 7.31
C GLU A 19 11.28 -6.15 8.05
N ALA A 20 10.00 -6.23 7.68
CA ALA A 20 9.06 -7.18 8.27
C ALA A 20 9.49 -8.63 8.02
N THR A 21 10.12 -8.92 6.88
CA THR A 21 10.69 -10.24 6.59
C THR A 21 11.84 -10.59 7.55
N LYS A 22 12.67 -9.61 7.93
CA LYS A 22 13.75 -9.83 8.92
C LYS A 22 13.23 -10.16 10.32
N ARG A 23 12.02 -9.70 10.66
CA ARG A 23 11.35 -9.96 11.94
C ARG A 23 10.61 -11.31 11.98
N GLY A 24 10.61 -12.05 10.87
CA GLY A 24 9.98 -13.37 10.75
C GLY A 24 8.67 -13.37 9.95
N ARG A 25 8.16 -14.58 9.70
CA ARG A 25 7.00 -14.80 8.82
C ARG A 25 5.73 -14.12 9.32
N ALA A 26 5.43 -14.23 10.61
CA ALA A 26 4.22 -13.65 11.21
C ALA A 26 4.20 -12.12 11.04
N ALA A 27 5.33 -11.44 11.31
CA ALA A 27 5.45 -10.00 11.13
C ALA A 27 5.29 -9.57 9.67
N ARG A 28 5.82 -10.36 8.73
CA ARG A 28 5.62 -10.14 7.29
C ARG A 28 4.15 -10.27 6.87
N GLU A 29 3.46 -11.30 7.35
CA GLU A 29 2.05 -11.53 7.01
C GLU A 29 1.15 -10.44 7.60
N GLU A 30 1.41 -10.04 8.85
CA GLU A 30 0.69 -8.95 9.52
C GLU A 30 0.85 -7.61 8.79
N PHE A 31 2.09 -7.26 8.42
CA PHE A 31 2.35 -6.08 7.60
C PHE A 31 1.65 -6.15 6.24
N GLY A 32 1.60 -7.34 5.63
CA GLY A 32 0.88 -7.59 4.39
C GLY A 32 -0.61 -7.28 4.52
N ARG A 33 -1.26 -7.80 5.57
CA ARG A 33 -2.69 -7.54 5.86
C ARG A 33 -2.97 -6.05 6.06
N GLN A 34 -2.18 -5.38 6.88
CA GLN A 34 -2.32 -3.94 7.13
C GLN A 34 -2.18 -3.12 5.84
N THR A 35 -1.15 -3.42 5.04
CA THR A 35 -0.91 -2.71 3.78
C THR A 35 -2.05 -2.92 2.79
N SER A 36 -2.57 -4.14 2.66
CA SER A 36 -3.70 -4.44 1.79
C SER A 36 -4.98 -3.70 2.22
N ALA A 37 -5.25 -3.61 3.52
CA ALA A 37 -6.39 -2.86 4.04
C ALA A 37 -6.29 -1.36 3.71
N ILE A 38 -5.12 -0.75 3.94
CA ILE A 38 -4.86 0.65 3.61
C ILE A 38 -5.02 0.89 2.11
N ASN A 39 -4.38 0.08 1.27
CA ASN A 39 -4.45 0.22 -0.18
C ASN A 39 -5.89 0.10 -0.70
N LYS A 40 -6.69 -0.80 -0.11
CA LYS A 40 -8.10 -0.95 -0.45
C LYS A 40 -8.90 0.31 -0.08
N ALA A 41 -8.71 0.84 1.13
CA ALA A 41 -9.39 2.06 1.58
C ALA A 41 -9.01 3.28 0.70
N GLU A 42 -7.72 3.44 0.40
CA GLU A 42 -7.20 4.49 -0.48
C GLU A 42 -7.76 4.37 -1.90
N SER A 43 -7.74 3.16 -2.46
CA SER A 43 -8.29 2.91 -3.80
C SER A 43 -9.78 3.20 -3.86
N GLN A 44 -10.56 2.77 -2.88
CA GLN A 44 -11.99 3.08 -2.81
C GLN A 44 -12.26 4.57 -2.70
N SER A 45 -11.47 5.29 -1.90
CA SER A 45 -11.59 6.75 -1.76
C SER A 45 -11.27 7.46 -3.08
N LYS A 46 -10.21 7.03 -3.77
CA LYS A 46 -9.85 7.56 -5.10
C LYS A 46 -10.94 7.29 -6.14
N VAL A 47 -11.46 6.07 -6.19
CA VAL A 47 -12.57 5.72 -7.09
C VAL A 47 -13.79 6.59 -6.81
N ARG A 48 -14.16 6.78 -5.53
CA ARG A 48 -15.29 7.66 -5.15
C ARG A 48 -15.08 9.11 -5.58
N ALA A 49 -13.85 9.63 -5.46
CA ALA A 49 -13.50 10.98 -5.88
C ALA A 49 -13.54 11.12 -7.42
N LEU A 50 -13.05 10.12 -8.16
CA LEU A 50 -13.11 10.10 -9.63
C LEU A 50 -14.55 9.98 -10.15
N LEU A 51 -15.41 9.22 -9.48
CA LEU A 51 -16.82 9.06 -9.85
C LEU A 51 -17.68 10.27 -9.48
N ASN A 52 -17.23 11.13 -8.56
CA ASN A 52 -17.95 12.32 -8.12
C ASN A 52 -17.02 13.55 -8.05
N PRO A 53 -16.54 14.06 -9.20
CA PRO A 53 -15.58 15.16 -9.23
C PRO A 53 -16.12 16.45 -8.61
N GLU A 54 -17.43 16.72 -8.78
CA GLU A 54 -18.13 17.88 -8.22
C GLU A 54 -18.09 17.94 -6.67
N ARG A 55 -18.13 16.78 -6.00
CA ARG A 55 -18.09 16.68 -4.51
C ARG A 55 -16.69 16.85 -3.91
N ALA A 56 -15.64 16.81 -4.74
CA ALA A 56 -14.28 17.04 -4.29
C ALA A 56 -13.95 18.55 -4.22
N PHE A 57 -14.56 19.36 -5.10
CA PHE A 57 -14.34 20.80 -5.19
C PHE A 57 -15.07 21.60 -4.08
N ASP A 58 -16.23 21.12 -3.64
CA ASP A 58 -17.07 21.80 -2.63
C ASP A 58 -16.48 21.77 -1.20
N ARG A 59 -15.40 21.01 -0.95
CA ARG A 59 -14.68 20.99 0.34
C ARG A 59 -13.50 21.93 0.43
N SER A 60 -13.12 22.60 -0.66
CA SER A 60 -12.05 23.61 -0.70
C SER A 60 -12.54 25.05 -0.54
N GLY A 61 -13.85 25.28 -0.42
CA GLY A 61 -14.43 26.60 -0.16
C GLY A 61 -14.53 26.90 1.34
N LYS A 62 -13.42 27.30 1.96
CA LYS A 62 -13.43 28.12 3.17
C LYS A 62 -12.59 29.36 2.96
#